data_AF-A0AAN9V523-F1
#
_entry.id   AF-A0AAN9V523-F1
#
_cell.length_a   1.000
_cell.length_b   1.000
_cell.length_c   1.000
_cell.angle_alpha   90.00
_cell.angle_beta   90.00
_cell.angle_gamma   90.00
#
_symmetry.space_group_name_H-M   'P 1'
#
loop_
_entity.id
_entity.type
_entity.pdbx_description
1 polymer ?
#
loop_
_entity_poly.entity_id
_entity_poly.type
_entity_poly.pdbx_seq_one_letter_code
_entity_poly.pdbx_strand_id
1 'polypeptide(L)'
;MKCLDSNDELTPLGRILAKLPIEPQLGKMMVLGTMFFCGDALATMAANSSTFPEVFTTGIDHRRLTYQQRSFAGNRYSDHIAMLNAFQSWEDARMEGEQAEMKFCDFKMLSLPTLRVTWEAKNQLKELLQSIGFPEESMSMQVFNYHGSDPKLDMVTALLCMGLYPNVCFHKEKRKVLTTESKAALIHKTSVNCSNQEQHFPFPFFVFGEKIRTRAVSCKQMTMVTPIHLLLFGSRKVEYADNVVRLDNWINLAMDPKVAALIVALRPALEGLVIRASKEPDTITELSPLDEKVMNVIKELCKINAGRHGLEQVRGGGFVSKRPPRGHTLDGPPSKFMRGYGGRGGNFGGGFRGGYSGGGFRGGGDGGRGFGFGGYRGGRGGFGYRGGY
;
A
#
# COMPACT_ATOMS: atom_id res chain seq x y z
N MET A 1 -6.88 -1.27 23.74
CA MET A 1 -6.07 -2.44 23.33
C MET A 1 -6.07 -3.59 24.36
N LYS A 2 -6.61 -3.45 25.59
CA LYS A 2 -6.75 -4.55 26.60
C LYS A 2 -5.46 -5.39 26.80
N CYS A 3 -4.31 -4.72 26.77
CA CYS A 3 -2.98 -5.32 26.96
C CYS A 3 -2.62 -5.49 28.44
N LEU A 4 -3.28 -4.74 29.32
CA LEU A 4 -3.17 -4.82 30.77
C LEU A 4 -4.52 -5.23 31.34
N ASP A 5 -4.50 -6.01 32.42
CA ASP A 5 -5.70 -6.35 33.19
C ASP A 5 -6.03 -5.26 34.23
N SER A 6 -6.97 -5.56 35.14
CA SER A 6 -7.40 -4.62 36.19
C SER A 6 -6.34 -4.33 37.25
N ASN A 7 -5.28 -5.14 37.32
CA ASN A 7 -4.17 -5.01 38.26
C ASN A 7 -2.91 -4.43 37.59
N ASP A 8 -3.05 -3.88 36.37
CA ASP A 8 -1.95 -3.41 35.53
C ASP A 8 -0.92 -4.50 35.15
N GLU A 9 -1.31 -5.78 35.19
CA GLU A 9 -0.46 -6.88 34.74
C GLU A 9 -0.65 -7.17 33.25
N LEU A 10 0.42 -7.62 32.57
CA LEU A 10 0.36 -7.98 31.15
C LEU A 10 -0.59 -9.16 30.92
N THR A 11 -1.64 -8.90 30.14
CA THR A 11 -2.52 -9.94 29.61
C THR A 11 -1.74 -10.86 28.65
N PRO A 12 -2.24 -12.07 28.35
CA PRO A 12 -1.59 -12.95 27.37
C PRO A 12 -1.33 -12.25 26.03
N LEU A 13 -2.31 -11.46 25.54
CA LEU A 13 -2.13 -10.60 24.37
C LEU A 13 -1.01 -9.57 24.61
N GLY A 14 -1.02 -8.87 25.75
CA GLY A 14 0.04 -7.91 26.11
C GLY A 14 1.44 -8.52 26.06
N ARG A 15 1.61 -9.76 26.55
CA ARG A 15 2.90 -10.49 26.52
C ARG A 15 3.35 -10.80 25.10
N ILE A 16 2.43 -11.18 24.21
CA ILE A 16 2.72 -11.40 22.79
C ILE A 16 3.14 -10.09 22.14
N LEU A 17 2.35 -9.03 22.29
CA LEU A 17 2.62 -7.74 21.67
C LEU A 17 3.94 -7.11 22.13
N ALA A 18 4.31 -7.32 23.40
CA ALA A 18 5.59 -6.86 23.93
C ALA A 18 6.82 -7.52 23.28
N LYS A 19 6.65 -8.71 22.66
CA LYS A 19 7.73 -9.41 21.95
C LYS A 19 7.84 -9.02 20.48
N LEU A 20 6.81 -8.40 19.90
CA LEU A 20 6.81 -8.05 18.48
C LEU A 20 7.42 -6.65 18.27
N PRO A 21 8.40 -6.47 17.37
CA PRO A 21 9.06 -5.19 17.12
C PRO A 21 8.24 -4.24 16.22
N ILE A 22 6.93 -4.13 16.48
CA ILE A 22 5.97 -3.33 15.70
C ILE A 22 4.97 -2.63 16.62
N GLU A 23 4.18 -1.72 16.07
CA GLU A 23 3.13 -1.07 16.85
C GLU A 23 2.12 -2.11 17.41
N PRO A 24 1.68 -2.00 18.68
CA PRO A 24 0.79 -2.98 19.30
C PRO A 24 -0.54 -3.20 18.55
N GLN A 25 -1.03 -2.20 17.80
CA GLN A 25 -2.21 -2.37 16.96
C GLN A 25 -1.96 -3.28 15.76
N LEU A 26 -0.82 -3.13 15.09
CA LEU A 26 -0.40 -4.03 14.01
C LEU A 26 -0.16 -5.44 14.55
N GLY A 27 0.43 -5.57 15.74
CA GLY A 27 0.58 -6.87 16.38
C GLY A 27 -0.77 -7.52 16.72
N LYS A 28 -1.75 -6.76 17.23
CA LYS A 28 -3.11 -7.28 17.50
C LYS A 28 -3.81 -7.70 16.20
N MET A 29 -3.63 -6.93 15.13
CA MET A 29 -4.10 -7.27 13.78
C MET A 29 -3.49 -8.60 13.31
N MET A 30 -2.19 -8.82 13.52
CA MET A 30 -1.53 -10.07 13.15
C MET A 30 -2.04 -11.26 13.96
N VAL A 31 -2.21 -11.13 15.27
CA VAL A 31 -2.78 -12.18 16.13
C VAL A 31 -4.19 -12.56 15.70
N LEU A 32 -5.03 -11.59 15.31
CA LEU A 32 -6.34 -11.93 14.75
C LEU A 32 -6.23 -12.53 13.34
N GLY A 33 -5.23 -12.10 12.56
CA GLY A 33 -4.97 -12.58 11.21
C GLY A 33 -4.66 -14.06 11.10
N THR A 34 -3.99 -14.63 12.11
CA THR A 34 -3.68 -16.08 12.16
C THR A 34 -4.96 -16.91 12.21
N MET A 35 -5.97 -16.47 12.98
CA MET A 35 -7.29 -17.11 13.02
C MET A 35 -7.94 -17.16 11.62
N PHE A 36 -7.73 -16.14 10.79
CA PHE A 36 -8.24 -16.09 9.42
C PHE A 36 -7.25 -16.65 8.38
N PHE A 37 -6.18 -17.32 8.81
CA PHE A 37 -5.11 -17.89 7.99
C PHE A 37 -4.39 -16.87 7.09
N CYS A 38 -4.54 -15.58 7.34
CA CYS A 38 -3.99 -14.50 6.51
C CYS A 38 -2.72 -13.87 7.11
N GLY A 39 -2.04 -14.63 7.98
CA GLY A 39 -0.89 -14.16 8.74
C GLY A 39 0.29 -13.72 7.87
N ASP A 40 0.59 -14.41 6.77
CA ASP A 40 1.69 -14.05 5.86
C ASP A 40 1.49 -12.66 5.21
N ALA A 41 0.29 -12.40 4.71
CA ALA A 41 -0.08 -11.14 4.08
C ALA A 41 -0.03 -9.98 5.08
N LEU A 42 -0.58 -10.20 6.29
CA LEU A 42 -0.54 -9.19 7.34
C LEU A 42 0.85 -8.98 7.93
N ALA A 43 1.69 -10.01 8.01
CA ALA A 43 3.09 -9.87 8.39
C ALA A 43 3.85 -9.01 7.38
N THR A 44 3.62 -9.24 6.08
CA THR A 44 4.20 -8.42 5.00
C THR A 44 3.76 -6.95 5.12
N MET A 45 2.46 -6.72 5.32
CA MET A 45 1.91 -5.38 5.49
C MET A 45 2.37 -4.69 6.77
N ALA A 46 2.46 -5.41 7.89
CA ALA A 46 2.94 -4.88 9.16
C ALA A 46 4.42 -4.54 9.11
N ALA A 47 5.25 -5.41 8.53
CA ALA A 47 6.68 -5.18 8.31
C ALA A 47 6.92 -3.90 7.50
N ASN A 48 6.19 -3.72 6.39
CA ASN A 48 6.27 -2.50 5.60
C ASN A 48 5.71 -1.28 6.36
N SER A 49 4.62 -1.43 7.09
CA SER A 49 4.00 -0.30 7.81
C SER A 49 4.81 0.15 9.02
N SER A 50 5.74 -0.64 9.54
CA SER A 50 6.51 -0.28 10.75
C SER A 50 7.48 0.89 10.54
N THR A 51 7.98 1.06 9.30
CA THR A 51 8.89 2.17 8.93
C THR A 51 8.35 3.03 7.79
N PHE A 52 7.15 2.71 7.30
CA PHE A 52 6.46 3.38 6.19
C PHE A 52 7.36 3.68 4.96
N PRO A 53 8.17 2.72 4.46
CA PRO A 53 9.08 2.97 3.36
C PRO A 53 8.33 3.01 2.02
N GLU A 54 8.88 3.71 1.05
CA GLU A 54 8.34 3.72 -0.32
C GLU A 54 8.83 2.48 -1.07
N VAL A 55 7.89 1.61 -1.46
CA VAL A 55 8.17 0.43 -2.30
C VAL A 55 8.30 0.80 -3.77
N PHE A 56 7.51 1.76 -4.22
CA PHE A 56 7.52 2.25 -5.59
C PHE A 56 8.52 3.39 -5.75
N THR A 57 9.52 3.21 -6.60
CA THR A 57 10.47 4.28 -6.91
C THR A 57 9.82 5.29 -7.85
N THR A 58 9.88 6.56 -7.50
CA THR A 58 9.43 7.65 -8.37
C THR A 58 10.64 8.36 -8.94
N GLY A 59 10.71 8.48 -10.27
CA GLY A 59 11.80 9.18 -10.94
C GLY A 59 11.82 10.68 -10.57
N ILE A 60 12.97 11.32 -10.73
CA ILE A 60 13.19 12.75 -10.40
C ILE A 60 12.13 13.65 -11.10
N ASP A 61 11.75 13.29 -12.32
CA ASP A 61 10.77 14.02 -13.13
C ASP A 61 9.30 13.64 -12.83
N HIS A 62 9.07 12.51 -12.18
CA HIS A 62 7.74 11.92 -11.98
C HIS A 62 7.40 11.84 -10.51
N ARG A 63 6.85 12.90 -9.93
CA ARG A 63 6.44 12.93 -8.50
C ARG A 63 5.19 12.09 -8.17
N ARG A 64 4.74 11.20 -9.06
CA ARG A 64 3.52 10.39 -8.95
C ARG A 64 3.77 9.00 -9.50
N LEU A 65 3.01 8.03 -9.01
CA LEU A 65 3.05 6.67 -9.52
C LEU A 65 2.62 6.61 -10.98
N THR A 66 3.31 5.77 -11.76
CA THR A 66 2.95 5.47 -13.14
C THR A 66 1.70 4.59 -13.21
N TYR A 67 1.12 4.43 -14.41
CA TYR A 67 0.02 3.50 -14.62
C TYR A 67 0.39 2.06 -14.22
N GLN A 68 1.61 1.64 -14.57
CA GLN A 68 2.14 0.31 -14.23
C GLN A 68 2.22 0.11 -12.71
N GLN A 69 2.76 1.08 -11.96
CA GLN A 69 2.82 0.99 -10.50
C GLN A 69 1.43 0.98 -9.86
N ARG A 70 0.50 1.80 -10.37
CA ARG A 70 -0.89 1.83 -9.90
C ARG A 70 -1.64 0.51 -10.18
N SER A 71 -1.28 -0.21 -11.25
CA SER A 71 -1.93 -1.48 -11.59
C SER A 71 -1.73 -2.58 -10.55
N PHE A 72 -0.70 -2.50 -9.70
CA PHE A 72 -0.53 -3.42 -8.58
C PHE A 72 -1.67 -3.33 -7.56
N ALA A 73 -2.36 -2.19 -7.46
CA ALA A 73 -3.54 -2.06 -6.60
C ALA A 73 -4.75 -2.87 -7.08
N GLY A 74 -4.68 -3.40 -8.32
CA GLY A 74 -5.79 -4.08 -8.97
C GLY A 74 -7.06 -3.24 -8.90
N ASN A 75 -8.12 -3.83 -8.34
CA ASN A 75 -9.44 -3.23 -8.21
C ASN A 75 -9.76 -2.80 -6.77
N ARG A 76 -8.73 -2.57 -5.95
CA ARG A 76 -8.83 -2.53 -4.48
C ARG A 76 -8.65 -1.13 -3.89
N TYR A 77 -8.24 -0.14 -4.69
CA TYR A 77 -8.01 1.25 -4.23
C TYR A 77 -7.17 1.34 -2.95
N SER A 78 -6.08 0.57 -2.90
CA SER A 78 -5.26 0.41 -1.69
C SER A 78 -3.77 0.40 -2.00
N ASP A 79 -3.05 1.27 -1.31
CA ASP A 79 -1.58 1.33 -1.32
C ASP A 79 -0.98 0.08 -0.68
N HIS A 80 -1.55 -0.40 0.44
CA HIS A 80 -1.09 -1.61 1.12
C HIS A 80 -1.26 -2.86 0.25
N ILE A 81 -2.37 -2.95 -0.49
CA ILE A 81 -2.62 -4.06 -1.41
C ILE A 81 -1.70 -3.97 -2.63
N ALA A 82 -1.47 -2.75 -3.16
CA ALA A 82 -0.50 -2.55 -4.23
C ALA A 82 0.91 -2.98 -3.81
N MET A 83 1.29 -2.63 -2.57
CA MET A 83 2.56 -3.04 -1.99
C MET A 83 2.65 -4.56 -1.84
N LEU A 84 1.62 -5.21 -1.29
CA LEU A 84 1.58 -6.67 -1.14
C LEU A 84 1.69 -7.40 -2.49
N ASN A 85 0.97 -6.93 -3.50
CA ASN A 85 1.03 -7.51 -4.85
C ASN A 85 2.43 -7.36 -5.46
N ALA A 86 3.03 -6.17 -5.34
CA ALA A 86 4.41 -5.94 -5.80
C ALA A 86 5.42 -6.82 -5.06
N PHE A 87 5.23 -7.01 -3.75
CA PHE A 87 6.07 -7.86 -2.91
C PHE A 87 5.97 -9.34 -3.33
N GLN A 88 4.76 -9.88 -3.46
CA GLN A 88 4.57 -11.28 -3.89
C GLN A 88 5.13 -11.53 -5.30
N SER A 89 4.89 -10.60 -6.23
CA SER A 89 5.44 -10.70 -7.59
C SER A 89 6.98 -10.64 -7.61
N TRP A 90 7.58 -9.88 -6.69
CA TRP A 90 9.04 -9.83 -6.53
C TRP A 90 9.58 -11.10 -5.85
N GLU A 91 8.86 -11.65 -4.87
CA GLU A 91 9.24 -12.90 -4.20
C GLU A 91 9.30 -14.06 -5.21
N ASP A 92 8.36 -14.11 -6.17
CA ASP A 92 8.42 -15.04 -7.30
C ASP A 92 9.67 -14.84 -8.17
N ALA A 93 9.96 -13.60 -8.58
CA ALA A 93 11.16 -13.29 -9.37
C ALA A 93 12.46 -13.59 -8.61
N ARG A 94 12.47 -13.44 -7.28
CA ARG A 94 13.62 -13.75 -6.43
C ARG A 94 13.92 -15.24 -6.39
N MET A 95 12.91 -16.11 -6.49
CA MET A 95 13.12 -17.55 -6.57
C MET A 95 13.89 -17.97 -7.83
N GLU A 96 13.86 -17.17 -8.90
CA GLU A 96 14.62 -17.40 -10.13
C GLU A 96 16.09 -16.93 -10.03
N GLY A 97 16.46 -16.23 -8.95
CA GLY A 97 17.83 -15.80 -8.65
C GLY A 97 18.03 -14.29 -8.65
N GLU A 98 19.23 -13.86 -8.20
CA GLU A 98 19.54 -12.45 -7.95
C GLU A 98 19.37 -11.55 -9.19
N GLN A 99 19.76 -12.04 -10.37
CA GLN A 99 19.63 -11.28 -11.61
C GLN A 99 18.16 -11.10 -12.03
N ALA A 100 17.29 -12.05 -11.70
CA ALA A 100 15.87 -11.99 -12.03
C ALA A 100 15.15 -10.95 -11.15
N GLU A 101 15.41 -10.94 -9.84
CA GLU A 101 14.84 -9.92 -8.96
C GLU A 101 15.31 -8.49 -9.28
N MET A 102 16.59 -8.31 -9.65
CA MET A 102 17.12 -7.01 -10.07
C MET A 102 16.40 -6.51 -11.33
N LYS A 103 16.33 -7.35 -12.37
CA LYS A 103 15.60 -7.03 -13.62
C LYS A 103 14.12 -6.75 -13.37
N PHE A 104 13.49 -7.51 -12.49
CA PHE A 104 12.09 -7.30 -12.12
C PHE A 104 11.88 -5.95 -11.45
N CYS A 105 12.72 -5.60 -10.46
CA CYS A 105 12.64 -4.33 -9.75
C CYS A 105 12.88 -3.14 -10.69
N ASP A 106 13.88 -3.23 -11.57
CA ASP A 106 14.16 -2.20 -12.58
C ASP A 106 12.97 -2.02 -13.52
N PHE A 107 12.42 -3.11 -14.05
CA PHE A 107 11.31 -3.08 -14.99
C PHE A 107 9.99 -2.59 -14.37
N LYS A 108 9.75 -2.89 -13.09
CA LYS A 108 8.53 -2.50 -12.36
C LYS A 108 8.70 -1.20 -11.57
N MET A 109 9.89 -0.61 -11.57
CA MET A 109 10.27 0.56 -10.77
C MET A 109 9.95 0.38 -9.28
N LEU A 110 10.57 -0.66 -8.71
CA LEU A 110 10.47 -1.04 -7.30
C LEU A 110 11.81 -0.86 -6.60
N SER A 111 11.78 -0.54 -5.31
CA SER A 111 12.97 -0.44 -4.47
C SER A 111 13.38 -1.82 -3.98
N LEU A 112 14.37 -2.42 -4.63
CA LEU A 112 14.96 -3.71 -4.21
C LEU A 112 15.43 -3.69 -2.74
N PRO A 113 16.13 -2.65 -2.24
CA PRO A 113 16.50 -2.58 -0.83
C PRO A 113 15.29 -2.60 0.11
N THR A 114 14.22 -1.87 -0.23
CA THR A 114 12.99 -1.84 0.56
C THR A 114 12.33 -3.22 0.62
N LEU A 115 12.29 -3.92 -0.52
CA LEU A 115 11.68 -5.25 -0.62
C LEU A 115 12.46 -6.29 0.20
N ARG A 116 13.80 -6.30 0.11
CA ARG A 116 14.66 -7.19 0.90
C ARG A 116 14.52 -6.94 2.41
N VAL A 117 14.55 -5.68 2.86
CA VAL A 117 14.35 -5.33 4.28
C VAL A 117 12.93 -5.70 4.75
N THR A 118 11.91 -5.48 3.92
CA THR A 118 10.53 -5.87 4.24
C THR A 118 10.42 -7.40 4.39
N TRP A 119 11.12 -8.16 3.56
CA TRP A 119 11.15 -9.62 3.63
C TRP A 119 11.82 -10.13 4.91
N GLU A 120 12.97 -9.55 5.29
CA GLU A 120 13.65 -9.88 6.55
C GLU A 120 12.75 -9.60 7.75
N ALA A 121 12.14 -8.42 7.81
CA ALA A 121 11.23 -8.04 8.90
C ALA A 121 9.97 -8.93 8.92
N LYS A 122 9.38 -9.27 7.76
CA LYS A 122 8.26 -10.20 7.64
C LYS A 122 8.59 -11.55 8.28
N ASN A 123 9.74 -12.12 7.94
CA ASN A 123 10.13 -13.44 8.45
C ASN A 123 10.45 -13.41 9.95
N GLN A 124 11.10 -12.36 10.45
CA GLN A 124 11.28 -12.18 11.88
C GLN A 124 9.94 -12.15 12.63
N LEU A 125 8.92 -11.47 12.10
CA LEU A 125 7.59 -11.46 12.72
C LEU A 125 6.92 -12.84 12.70
N LYS A 126 7.05 -13.58 11.60
CA LYS A 126 6.54 -14.94 11.47
C LYS A 126 7.21 -15.88 12.48
N GLU A 127 8.54 -15.87 12.52
CA GLU A 127 9.36 -16.67 13.45
C GLU A 127 9.01 -16.36 14.91
N LEU A 128 8.82 -15.08 15.27
CA LEU A 128 8.41 -14.71 16.63
C LEU A 128 7.04 -15.29 16.99
N LEU A 129 6.04 -15.20 16.11
CA LEU A 129 4.72 -15.77 16.38
C LEU A 129 4.73 -17.30 16.39
N GLN A 130 5.50 -17.93 15.51
CA GLN A 130 5.70 -19.39 15.54
C GLN A 130 6.38 -19.84 16.84
N SER A 131 7.40 -19.11 17.31
CA SER A 131 8.07 -19.40 18.58
C SER A 131 7.17 -19.24 19.81
N ILE A 132 6.09 -18.45 19.68
CA ILE A 132 5.06 -18.29 20.71
C ILE A 132 4.07 -19.46 20.69
N GLY A 133 3.99 -20.20 19.57
CA GLY A 133 3.14 -21.38 19.41
C GLY A 133 2.09 -21.25 18.31
N PHE A 134 2.06 -20.16 17.53
CA PHE A 134 1.12 -20.05 16.41
C PHE A 134 1.47 -21.04 15.29
N PRO A 135 0.50 -21.83 14.77
CA PRO A 135 0.70 -22.79 13.70
C PRO A 135 1.29 -22.17 12.43
N GLU A 136 2.21 -22.89 11.79
CA GLU A 136 2.86 -22.47 10.55
C GLU A 136 1.85 -22.27 9.41
N GLU A 137 0.82 -23.11 9.35
CA GLU A 137 -0.22 -23.06 8.33
C GLU A 137 -1.00 -21.74 8.36
N SER A 138 -1.16 -21.13 9.54
CA SER A 138 -1.83 -19.83 9.72
C SER A 138 -1.04 -18.65 9.12
N MET A 139 0.25 -18.90 8.83
CA MET A 139 1.25 -17.98 8.30
C MET A 139 1.74 -18.41 6.91
N SER A 140 1.02 -19.30 6.25
CA SER A 140 1.33 -19.75 4.89
C SER A 140 1.01 -18.66 3.87
N MET A 141 1.81 -18.61 2.80
CA MET A 141 1.57 -17.68 1.70
C MET A 141 0.24 -18.03 1.01
N GLN A 142 -0.59 -17.01 0.81
CA GLN A 142 -1.82 -17.15 0.06
C GLN A 142 -1.71 -16.54 -1.34
N VAL A 143 -2.29 -17.24 -2.31
CA VAL A 143 -2.55 -16.68 -3.65
C VAL A 143 -3.80 -15.82 -3.60
N PHE A 144 -3.69 -14.57 -4.05
CA PHE A 144 -4.80 -13.61 -4.10
C PHE A 144 -5.18 -13.24 -5.53
N ASN A 145 -6.46 -13.01 -5.77
CA ASN A 145 -6.95 -12.36 -6.96
C ASN A 145 -7.12 -10.85 -6.74
N TYR A 146 -6.11 -10.07 -7.16
CA TYR A 146 -6.10 -8.61 -7.02
C TYR A 146 -7.09 -7.86 -7.93
N HIS A 147 -7.54 -8.49 -9.02
CA HIS A 147 -8.42 -7.89 -10.02
C HIS A 147 -9.88 -8.34 -9.89
N GLY A 148 -10.14 -9.40 -9.14
CA GLY A 148 -11.48 -9.96 -8.96
C GLY A 148 -12.05 -9.77 -7.57
N SER A 149 -13.18 -10.44 -7.35
CA SER A 149 -13.69 -10.69 -6.01
C SER A 149 -12.79 -11.73 -5.34
N ASP A 150 -12.24 -11.39 -4.19
CA ASP A 150 -11.43 -12.30 -3.38
C ASP A 150 -11.77 -12.06 -1.89
N PRO A 151 -12.58 -12.94 -1.27
CA PRO A 151 -12.96 -12.81 0.13
C PRO A 151 -11.77 -12.84 1.10
N LYS A 152 -10.66 -13.49 0.73
CA LYS A 152 -9.45 -13.56 1.57
C LYS A 152 -8.76 -12.20 1.56
N LEU A 153 -8.66 -11.58 0.39
CA LEU A 153 -8.14 -10.23 0.25
C LEU A 153 -9.06 -9.18 0.90
N ASP A 154 -10.38 -9.39 0.87
CA ASP A 154 -11.37 -8.58 1.59
C ASP A 154 -11.14 -8.65 3.11
N MET A 155 -10.87 -9.84 3.64
CA MET A 155 -10.52 -10.05 5.05
C MET A 155 -9.23 -9.32 5.43
N VAL A 156 -8.16 -9.44 4.63
CA VAL A 156 -6.89 -8.70 4.83
C VAL A 156 -7.14 -7.19 4.85
N THR A 157 -7.95 -6.68 3.92
CA THR A 157 -8.33 -5.26 3.84
C THR A 157 -9.10 -4.81 5.09
N ALA A 158 -10.01 -5.66 5.59
CA ALA A 158 -10.79 -5.39 6.78
C ALA A 158 -9.91 -5.39 8.05
N LEU A 159 -8.93 -6.29 8.15
CA LEU A 159 -8.01 -6.35 9.30
C LEU A 159 -7.02 -5.18 9.31
N LEU A 160 -6.58 -4.68 8.15
CA LEU A 160 -5.85 -3.41 8.07
C LEU A 160 -6.61 -2.26 8.74
N CYS A 161 -7.96 -2.28 8.68
CA CYS A 161 -8.76 -1.29 9.39
C CYS A 161 -8.52 -1.35 10.89
N MET A 162 -8.32 -2.52 11.50
CA MET A 162 -7.97 -2.65 12.92
C MET A 162 -6.58 -2.10 13.19
N GLY A 163 -5.60 -2.46 12.35
CA GLY A 163 -4.19 -2.15 12.58
C GLY A 163 -3.85 -0.66 12.43
N LEU A 164 -4.64 0.07 11.63
CA LEU A 164 -4.39 1.48 11.31
C LEU A 164 -5.36 2.44 12.02
N TYR A 165 -6.35 1.95 12.78
CA TYR A 165 -7.32 2.84 13.44
C TYR A 165 -6.72 3.54 14.68
N PRO A 166 -6.70 4.87 14.76
CA PRO A 166 -7.74 5.79 14.28
C PRO A 166 -7.35 6.64 13.07
N ASN A 167 -6.35 6.21 12.29
CA ASN A 167 -5.92 6.91 11.08
C ASN A 167 -6.93 6.65 9.96
N VAL A 168 -8.07 7.34 10.02
CA VAL A 168 -9.15 7.28 9.05
C VAL A 168 -9.44 8.65 8.44
N CYS A 169 -9.80 8.67 7.16
CA CYS A 169 -10.22 9.87 6.45
C CYS A 169 -11.40 9.59 5.50
N PHE A 170 -12.13 10.67 5.20
CA PHE A 170 -13.24 10.72 4.26
C PHE A 170 -12.80 11.43 2.98
N HIS A 171 -12.90 10.78 1.83
CA HIS A 171 -12.65 11.38 0.53
C HIS A 171 -13.77 12.34 0.16
N LYS A 172 -13.40 13.59 -0.16
CA LYS A 172 -14.35 14.64 -0.52
C LYS A 172 -14.40 14.88 -2.02
N GLU A 173 -13.26 15.25 -2.61
CA GLU A 173 -13.17 15.63 -4.02
C GLU A 173 -11.71 15.55 -4.49
N LYS A 174 -11.47 15.12 -5.73
CA LYS A 174 -10.12 15.05 -6.32
C LYS A 174 -9.13 14.37 -5.35
N ARG A 175 -8.18 15.13 -4.79
CA ARG A 175 -7.19 14.68 -3.80
C ARG A 175 -7.52 15.09 -2.37
N LYS A 176 -8.59 15.83 -2.14
CA LYS A 176 -8.96 16.37 -0.83
C LYS A 176 -9.65 15.30 -0.01
N VAL A 177 -9.16 15.11 1.20
CA VAL A 177 -9.74 14.22 2.22
C VAL A 177 -9.97 15.01 3.50
N LEU A 178 -10.93 14.57 4.30
CA LEU A 178 -11.21 15.09 5.62
C LEU A 178 -10.79 14.02 6.64
N THR A 179 -9.85 14.38 7.51
CA THR A 179 -9.47 13.56 8.66
C THR A 179 -10.40 13.84 9.84
N THR A 180 -10.12 13.21 10.99
CA THR A 180 -10.84 13.47 12.25
C THR A 180 -11.02 14.97 12.50
N GLU A 181 -12.17 15.34 13.08
CA GLU A 181 -12.56 16.74 13.33
C GLU A 181 -12.69 17.60 12.05
N SER A 182 -12.97 16.97 10.91
CA SER A 182 -13.10 17.65 9.60
C SER A 182 -11.84 18.40 9.14
N LYS A 183 -10.67 18.04 9.67
CA LYS A 183 -9.40 18.65 9.27
C LYS A 183 -9.03 18.22 7.86
N ALA A 184 -8.89 19.19 6.96
CA ALA A 184 -8.56 18.94 5.57
C ALA A 184 -7.11 18.45 5.40
N ALA A 185 -6.95 17.41 4.59
CA ALA A 185 -5.66 16.88 4.14
C ALA A 185 -5.74 16.50 2.65
N LEU A 186 -4.62 16.06 2.08
CA LEU A 186 -4.54 15.60 0.70
C LEU A 186 -4.13 14.13 0.61
N ILE A 187 -4.61 13.42 -0.41
CA ILE A 187 -4.02 12.16 -0.85
C ILE A 187 -2.59 12.45 -1.32
N HIS A 188 -1.61 11.80 -0.69
CA HIS A 188 -0.21 11.98 -1.04
C HIS A 188 0.09 11.56 -2.48
N LYS A 189 1.11 12.15 -3.10
CA LYS A 189 1.38 11.94 -4.53
C LYS A 189 1.89 10.54 -4.87
N THR A 190 2.46 9.85 -3.88
CA THR A 190 2.91 8.45 -4.02
C THR A 190 1.80 7.43 -3.80
N SER A 191 0.57 7.85 -3.48
CA SER A 191 -0.56 6.93 -3.37
C SER A 191 -1.10 6.53 -4.75
N VAL A 192 -1.49 5.26 -4.90
CA VAL A 192 -2.20 4.73 -6.06
C VAL A 192 -3.55 5.42 -6.27
N ASN A 193 -4.14 5.91 -5.18
CA ASN A 193 -5.40 6.64 -5.16
C ASN A 193 -5.24 8.11 -5.58
N CYS A 194 -4.02 8.57 -5.86
CA CYS A 194 -3.74 9.96 -6.18
C CYS A 194 -3.93 10.26 -7.67
N SER A 195 -5.00 10.97 -8.00
CA SER A 195 -5.27 11.45 -9.37
C SER A 195 -5.45 12.96 -9.44
N ASN A 196 -5.17 13.54 -10.60
CA ASN A 196 -5.55 14.93 -10.91
C ASN A 196 -6.98 15.03 -11.44
N GLN A 197 -7.53 13.92 -11.91
CA GLN A 197 -8.89 13.83 -12.38
C GLN A 197 -9.81 13.48 -11.22
N GLU A 198 -11.10 13.77 -11.39
CA GLU A 198 -12.13 13.29 -10.49
C GLU A 198 -12.08 11.76 -10.41
N GLN A 199 -12.24 11.23 -9.19
CA GLN A 199 -12.22 9.80 -8.91
C GLN A 199 -13.52 9.46 -8.18
N HIS A 200 -14.19 8.42 -8.64
CA HIS A 200 -15.33 7.85 -7.94
C HIS A 200 -14.87 6.58 -7.24
N PHE A 201 -14.75 6.67 -5.92
CA PHE A 201 -14.48 5.51 -5.09
C PHE A 201 -15.80 4.84 -4.68
N PRO A 202 -15.89 3.50 -4.68
CA PRO A 202 -17.07 2.79 -4.20
C PRO A 202 -17.49 3.17 -2.78
N PHE A 203 -16.51 3.48 -1.94
CA PHE A 203 -16.72 4.01 -0.60
C PHE A 203 -15.80 5.21 -0.38
N PRO A 204 -16.27 6.26 0.32
CA PRO A 204 -15.47 7.45 0.57
C PRO A 204 -14.53 7.29 1.77
N PHE A 205 -14.43 6.11 2.39
CA PHE A 205 -13.66 5.92 3.62
C PHE A 205 -12.31 5.26 3.34
N PHE A 206 -11.26 5.80 3.95
CA PHE A 206 -9.92 5.25 3.85
C PHE A 206 -9.26 5.21 5.22
N VAL A 207 -8.59 4.10 5.53
CA VAL A 207 -7.54 4.09 6.55
C VAL A 207 -6.21 4.48 5.92
N PHE A 208 -5.30 5.07 6.68
CA PHE A 208 -3.99 5.50 6.20
C PHE A 208 -2.85 5.18 7.19
N GLY A 209 -1.64 4.97 6.68
CA GLY A 209 -0.47 4.67 7.52
C GLY A 209 0.02 5.88 8.30
N GLU A 210 0.44 6.93 7.57
CA GLU A 210 1.01 8.13 8.17
C GLU A 210 0.40 9.42 7.62
N LYS A 211 0.48 10.48 8.44
CA LYS A 211 0.10 11.85 8.08
C LYS A 211 1.34 12.75 8.10
N ILE A 212 1.74 13.22 6.93
CA ILE A 212 2.93 14.06 6.78
C ILE A 212 2.55 15.52 6.54
N ARG A 213 3.33 16.46 7.09
CA ARG A 213 3.20 17.89 6.81
C ARG A 213 4.43 18.37 6.07
N THR A 214 4.26 18.66 4.78
CA THR A 214 5.26 19.40 3.98
C THR A 214 4.71 20.79 3.68
N ARG A 215 4.42 21.10 2.41
CA ARG A 215 3.67 22.31 2.01
C ARG A 215 2.18 22.21 2.34
N ALA A 216 1.65 20.98 2.38
CA ALA A 216 0.28 20.66 2.77
C ALA A 216 0.28 19.37 3.58
N VAL A 217 -0.69 19.24 4.49
CA VAL A 217 -0.93 18.00 5.22
C VAL A 217 -1.41 16.94 4.22
N SER A 218 -0.74 15.79 4.17
CA SER A 218 -1.08 14.69 3.27
C SER A 218 -1.10 13.34 3.99
N CYS A 219 -2.04 12.49 3.62
CA CYS A 219 -2.14 11.10 4.07
C CYS A 219 -1.42 10.18 3.08
N LYS A 220 -0.58 9.29 3.60
CA LYS A 220 0.16 8.26 2.84
C LYS A 220 -0.33 6.86 3.19
N GLN A 221 -0.05 5.90 2.29
CA GLN A 221 -0.44 4.50 2.41
C GLN A 221 -1.93 4.36 2.73
N MET A 222 -2.77 4.74 1.78
CA MET A 222 -4.21 4.78 1.93
C MET A 222 -4.85 3.48 1.44
N THR A 223 -5.77 2.92 2.22
CA THR A 223 -6.58 1.75 1.87
C THR A 223 -8.06 2.10 1.98
N MET A 224 -8.81 1.94 0.89
CA MET A 224 -10.27 2.08 0.93
C MET A 224 -10.87 1.00 1.83
N VAL A 225 -11.78 1.38 2.71
CA VAL A 225 -12.49 0.48 3.62
C VAL A 225 -14.00 0.71 3.53
N THR A 226 -14.77 -0.31 3.91
CA THR A 226 -16.23 -0.22 3.94
C THR A 226 -16.71 0.38 5.29
N PRO A 227 -17.95 0.91 5.34
CA PRO A 227 -18.58 1.27 6.62
C PRO A 227 -18.65 0.10 7.61
N ILE A 228 -18.83 -1.13 7.11
CA ILE A 228 -18.88 -2.35 7.93
C ILE A 228 -17.50 -2.66 8.52
N HIS A 229 -16.41 -2.45 7.78
CA HIS A 229 -15.05 -2.58 8.31
C HIS A 229 -14.82 -1.62 9.48
N LEU A 230 -15.23 -0.35 9.33
CA LEU A 230 -15.13 0.66 10.40
C LEU A 230 -15.97 0.27 11.63
N LEU A 231 -17.18 -0.25 11.42
CA LEU A 231 -18.07 -0.72 12.48
C LEU A 231 -17.57 -2.00 13.16
N LEU A 232 -16.88 -2.91 12.47
CA LEU A 232 -16.36 -4.13 13.10
C LEU A 232 -15.04 -3.89 13.82
N PHE A 233 -14.11 -3.16 13.20
CA PHE A 233 -12.70 -3.16 13.60
C PHE A 233 -12.15 -1.82 14.08
N GLY A 234 -12.83 -0.72 13.77
CA GLY A 234 -12.28 0.62 13.97
C GLY A 234 -12.88 1.37 15.16
N SER A 235 -14.10 1.88 14.97
CA SER A 235 -14.65 2.95 15.83
C SER A 235 -14.64 2.61 17.31
N ARG A 236 -14.33 3.57 18.16
CA ARG A 236 -14.36 3.41 19.61
C ARG A 236 -15.75 3.65 20.19
N LYS A 237 -16.48 4.60 19.60
CA LYS A 237 -17.82 5.02 19.99
C LYS A 237 -18.75 4.93 18.78
N VAL A 238 -19.90 4.31 18.99
CA VAL A 238 -21.00 4.26 18.01
C VAL A 238 -22.24 4.77 18.71
N GLU A 239 -22.86 5.81 18.17
CA GLU A 239 -24.07 6.42 18.71
C GLU A 239 -25.10 6.62 17.60
N TYR A 240 -26.37 6.66 17.96
CA TYR A 240 -27.44 7.05 17.05
C TYR A 240 -27.92 8.44 17.44
N ALA A 241 -27.69 9.41 16.57
CA ALA A 241 -28.05 10.81 16.77
C ALA A 241 -28.43 11.43 15.44
N ASP A 242 -29.38 12.37 15.43
CA ASP A 242 -29.79 13.09 14.22
C ASP A 242 -30.20 12.18 13.05
N ASN A 243 -30.88 11.05 13.35
CA ASN A 243 -31.26 10.01 12.40
C ASN A 243 -30.10 9.37 11.61
N VAL A 244 -28.88 9.43 12.15
CA VAL A 244 -27.69 8.78 11.56
C VAL A 244 -26.94 7.96 12.61
N VAL A 245 -26.28 6.90 12.17
CA VAL A 245 -25.32 6.16 13.00
C VAL A 245 -23.99 6.89 12.92
N ARG A 246 -23.53 7.44 14.04
CA ARG A 246 -22.32 8.26 14.14
C ARG A 246 -21.19 7.49 14.82
N LEU A 247 -20.04 7.42 14.14
CA LEU A 247 -18.82 6.75 14.60
C LEU A 247 -17.81 7.83 15.03
N ASP A 248 -17.28 7.68 16.24
CA ASP A 248 -16.25 8.55 16.84
C ASP A 248 -16.55 10.05 16.73
N ASN A 249 -17.84 10.40 16.83
CA ASN A 249 -18.39 11.75 16.77
C ASN A 249 -18.26 12.48 15.41
N TRP A 250 -17.84 11.83 14.31
CA TRP A 250 -17.65 12.54 13.03
C TRP A 250 -17.99 11.75 11.76
N ILE A 251 -17.91 10.41 11.77
CA ILE A 251 -18.30 9.60 10.61
C ILE A 251 -19.79 9.30 10.71
N ASN A 252 -20.60 9.93 9.86
CA ASN A 252 -22.04 9.72 9.82
C ASN A 252 -22.38 8.67 8.75
N LEU A 253 -23.08 7.61 9.15
CA LEU A 253 -23.57 6.55 8.29
C LEU A 253 -25.10 6.61 8.22
N ALA A 254 -25.62 6.74 7.01
CA ALA A 254 -27.04 6.58 6.73
C ALA A 254 -27.36 5.08 6.63
N MET A 255 -27.67 4.46 7.76
CA MET A 255 -28.00 3.04 7.86
C MET A 255 -28.98 2.77 9.00
N ASP A 256 -29.64 1.61 8.98
CA ASP A 256 -30.54 1.19 10.06
C ASP A 256 -29.74 1.03 11.38
N PRO A 257 -30.12 1.74 12.47
CA PRO A 257 -29.46 1.62 13.76
C PRO A 257 -29.51 0.20 14.34
N LYS A 258 -30.55 -0.60 14.04
CA LYS A 258 -30.63 -2.00 14.49
C LYS A 258 -29.54 -2.84 13.84
N VAL A 259 -29.33 -2.68 12.54
CA VAL A 259 -28.26 -3.37 11.80
C VAL A 259 -26.89 -2.95 12.31
N ALA A 260 -26.67 -1.66 12.56
CA ALA A 260 -25.43 -1.17 13.16
C ALA A 260 -25.18 -1.79 14.54
N ALA A 261 -26.21 -1.86 15.39
CA ALA A 261 -26.12 -2.46 16.72
C ALA A 261 -25.76 -3.96 16.65
N LEU A 262 -26.35 -4.71 15.73
CA LEU A 262 -26.03 -6.13 15.52
C LEU A 262 -24.57 -6.33 15.08
N ILE A 263 -24.06 -5.50 14.18
CA ILE A 263 -22.65 -5.57 13.74
C ILE A 263 -21.72 -5.23 14.91
N VAL A 264 -22.03 -4.19 15.69
CA VAL A 264 -21.23 -3.79 16.86
C VAL A 264 -21.27 -4.86 17.97
N ALA A 265 -22.38 -5.57 18.11
CA ALA A 265 -22.53 -6.67 19.07
C ALA A 265 -21.62 -7.89 18.77
N LEU A 266 -21.00 -7.97 17.58
CA LEU A 266 -19.99 -8.99 17.26
C LEU A 266 -18.60 -8.66 17.83
N ARG A 267 -18.34 -7.40 18.23
CA ARG A 267 -17.02 -6.99 18.72
C ARG A 267 -16.56 -7.74 19.97
N PRO A 268 -17.41 -7.99 20.99
CA PRO A 268 -17.00 -8.81 22.13
C PRO A 268 -16.61 -10.23 21.71
N ALA A 269 -17.28 -10.82 20.71
CA ALA A 269 -16.93 -12.13 20.19
C ALA A 269 -15.59 -12.10 19.44
N LEU A 270 -15.34 -11.07 18.63
CA LEU A 270 -14.03 -10.80 18.01
C LEU A 270 -12.91 -10.65 19.06
N GLU A 271 -13.15 -9.92 20.13
CA GLU A 271 -12.19 -9.80 21.23
C GLU A 271 -11.96 -11.13 21.94
N GLY A 272 -13.01 -11.93 22.12
CA GLY A 272 -12.92 -13.29 22.66
C GLY A 272 -12.09 -14.23 21.80
N LEU A 273 -12.11 -14.09 20.46
CA LEU A 273 -11.23 -14.82 19.54
C LEU A 273 -9.76 -14.42 19.78
N VAL A 274 -9.47 -13.12 19.83
CA VAL A 274 -8.09 -12.63 20.07
C VAL A 274 -7.56 -13.11 21.42
N ILE A 275 -8.38 -13.02 22.48
CA ILE A 275 -7.98 -13.43 23.83
C ILE A 275 -7.62 -14.92 23.87
N ARG A 276 -8.40 -15.78 23.21
CA ARG A 276 -8.13 -17.22 23.20
C ARG A 276 -6.92 -17.57 22.34
N ALA A 277 -6.81 -17.00 21.14
CA ALA A 277 -5.62 -17.12 20.30
C ALA A 277 -4.35 -16.66 21.03
N SER A 278 -4.47 -15.72 21.97
CA SER A 278 -3.35 -15.25 22.79
C SER A 278 -3.04 -16.15 24.00
N LYS A 279 -3.99 -16.96 24.46
CA LYS A 279 -3.83 -17.88 25.60
C LYS A 279 -3.31 -19.24 25.15
N GLU A 280 -3.87 -19.75 24.06
CA GLU A 280 -3.63 -21.08 23.51
C GLU A 280 -3.40 -20.91 21.99
N PRO A 281 -2.20 -20.42 21.59
CA PRO A 281 -1.92 -20.10 20.18
C PRO A 281 -1.83 -21.34 19.28
N ASP A 282 -1.51 -22.50 19.85
CA ASP A 282 -1.37 -23.80 19.18
C ASP A 282 -2.73 -24.41 18.79
N THR A 283 -3.81 -24.05 19.48
CA THR A 283 -5.17 -24.59 19.25
C THR A 283 -6.03 -23.74 18.32
N ILE A 284 -5.48 -22.73 17.65
CA ILE A 284 -6.28 -21.83 16.77
C ILE A 284 -6.93 -22.56 15.58
N THR A 285 -6.46 -23.76 15.26
CA THR A 285 -7.03 -24.66 14.23
C THR A 285 -8.20 -25.49 14.76
N GLU A 286 -8.31 -25.64 16.09
CA GLU A 286 -9.31 -26.46 16.80
C GLU A 286 -10.43 -25.57 17.35
N LEU A 287 -11.20 -24.97 16.45
CA LEU A 287 -12.25 -24.03 16.81
C LEU A 287 -13.49 -24.72 17.36
N SER A 288 -14.13 -24.13 18.37
CA SER A 288 -15.45 -24.59 18.79
C SER A 288 -16.50 -24.29 17.72
N PRO A 289 -17.64 -25.01 17.68
CA PRO A 289 -18.70 -24.76 16.71
C PRO A 289 -19.27 -23.34 16.76
N LEU A 290 -19.18 -22.66 17.91
CA LEU A 290 -19.60 -21.26 18.03
C LEU A 290 -18.60 -20.32 17.36
N ASP A 291 -17.31 -20.59 17.48
CA ASP A 291 -16.25 -19.74 16.93
C ASP A 291 -16.19 -19.81 15.44
N GLU A 292 -16.35 -21.03 14.90
CA GLU A 292 -16.45 -21.25 13.48
C GLU A 292 -17.62 -20.43 12.89
N LYS A 293 -18.80 -20.44 13.56
CA LYS A 293 -19.94 -19.61 13.17
C LYS A 293 -19.61 -18.12 13.23
N VAL A 294 -19.01 -17.65 14.33
CA VAL A 294 -18.62 -16.24 14.50
C VAL A 294 -17.65 -15.82 13.40
N MET A 295 -16.61 -16.60 13.15
CA MET A 295 -15.62 -16.35 12.10
C MET A 295 -16.24 -16.35 10.71
N ASN A 296 -17.19 -17.25 10.42
CA ASN A 296 -17.90 -17.27 9.15
C ASN A 296 -18.76 -16.02 8.97
N VAL A 297 -19.49 -15.57 10.00
CA VAL A 297 -20.24 -14.30 9.95
C VAL A 297 -19.30 -13.11 9.70
N ILE A 298 -18.15 -13.07 10.38
CA ILE A 298 -17.16 -12.00 10.18
C ILE A 298 -16.62 -12.03 8.74
N LYS A 299 -16.27 -13.19 8.19
CA LYS A 299 -15.81 -13.35 6.81
C LYS A 299 -16.84 -12.81 5.82
N GLU A 300 -18.12 -13.14 6.01
CA GLU A 300 -19.22 -12.64 5.17
C GLU A 300 -19.38 -11.11 5.27
N LEU A 301 -19.29 -10.55 6.47
CA LEU A 301 -19.37 -9.10 6.69
C LEU A 301 -18.14 -8.34 6.18
N CYS A 302 -16.98 -9.00 6.08
CA CYS A 302 -15.76 -8.38 5.56
C CYS A 302 -15.77 -8.24 4.03
N LYS A 303 -16.63 -8.97 3.31
CA LYS A 303 -16.72 -8.87 1.85
C LYS A 303 -17.00 -7.44 1.42
N ILE A 304 -16.38 -7.00 0.31
CA ILE A 304 -16.53 -5.62 -0.20
C ILE A 304 -17.99 -5.20 -0.45
N ASN A 305 -18.85 -6.19 -0.77
CA ASN A 305 -20.26 -6.01 -1.09
C ASN A 305 -21.22 -6.34 0.07
N ALA A 306 -20.70 -6.60 1.27
CA ALA A 306 -21.54 -6.85 2.45
C ALA A 306 -22.48 -5.66 2.73
N GLY A 307 -23.74 -5.96 3.06
CA GLY A 307 -24.76 -4.94 3.35
C GLY A 307 -25.24 -4.13 2.15
N ARG A 308 -24.91 -4.52 0.91
CA ARG A 308 -25.31 -3.80 -0.32
C ARG A 308 -26.52 -4.42 -1.03
N HIS A 309 -27.46 -5.03 -0.31
CA HIS A 309 -28.66 -5.58 -0.93
C HIS A 309 -29.48 -4.47 -1.61
N GLY A 310 -29.84 -4.65 -2.89
CA GLY A 310 -30.56 -3.65 -3.68
C GLY A 310 -29.73 -2.44 -4.13
N LEU A 311 -28.43 -2.38 -3.78
CA LEU A 311 -27.51 -1.34 -4.25
C LEU A 311 -26.66 -1.83 -5.41
N GLU A 312 -26.08 -0.90 -6.16
CA GLU A 312 -25.09 -1.22 -7.18
C GLU A 312 -23.91 -1.95 -6.51
N GLN A 313 -23.62 -3.15 -7.02
CA GLN A 313 -22.52 -3.95 -6.52
C GLN A 313 -21.21 -3.35 -6.98
N VAL A 314 -20.22 -3.33 -6.09
CA VAL A 314 -18.85 -2.97 -6.43
C VAL A 314 -18.31 -4.06 -7.34
N ARG A 315 -18.39 -3.81 -8.65
CA ARG A 315 -17.71 -4.58 -9.69
C ARG A 315 -16.37 -3.90 -9.90
N GLY A 316 -15.29 -4.67 -9.76
CA GLY A 316 -13.93 -4.17 -9.56
C GLY A 316 -13.59 -2.86 -10.29
N GLY A 317 -13.07 -1.91 -9.52
CA GLY A 317 -12.76 -0.56 -9.97
C GLY A 317 -11.27 -0.39 -10.27
N GLY A 318 -10.84 -0.91 -11.41
CA GLY A 318 -9.49 -0.67 -11.90
C GLY A 318 -9.34 0.78 -12.34
N PHE A 319 -8.10 1.27 -12.41
CA PHE A 319 -7.78 2.55 -13.04
C PHE A 319 -7.98 2.47 -14.55
N VAL A 320 -9.21 2.22 -15.03
CA VAL A 320 -9.50 2.15 -16.46
C VAL A 320 -9.25 3.53 -17.03
N SER A 321 -8.22 3.63 -17.87
CA SER A 321 -8.00 4.81 -18.68
C SER A 321 -9.27 5.02 -19.51
N LYS A 322 -9.94 6.17 -19.34
CA LYS A 322 -11.03 6.60 -20.25
C LYS A 322 -10.55 6.85 -21.69
N ARG A 323 -9.28 6.54 -22.00
CA ARG A 323 -8.73 6.67 -23.35
C ARG A 323 -9.22 5.47 -24.17
N PRO A 324 -9.87 5.71 -25.32
CA PRO A 324 -10.21 4.63 -26.25
C PRO A 324 -8.95 3.83 -26.59
N PRO A 325 -9.04 2.51 -26.78
CA PRO A 325 -7.94 1.74 -27.33
C PRO A 325 -7.46 2.42 -28.61
N ARG A 326 -6.18 2.77 -28.71
CA ARG A 326 -5.61 3.11 -30.01
C ARG A 326 -5.62 1.82 -30.82
N GLY A 327 -6.59 1.71 -31.72
CA GLY A 327 -6.59 0.65 -32.73
C GLY A 327 -5.28 0.74 -33.48
N HIS A 328 -4.46 -0.31 -33.37
CA HIS A 328 -3.41 -0.57 -34.35
C HIS A 328 -4.12 -1.02 -35.63
N THR A 329 -4.51 -0.06 -36.47
CA THR A 329 -4.75 -0.37 -37.87
C THR A 329 -3.41 -0.73 -38.48
N LEU A 330 -3.29 -1.96 -38.95
CA LEU A 330 -2.27 -2.41 -39.89
C LEU A 330 -2.53 -1.72 -41.24
N ASP A 331 -2.27 -0.42 -41.30
CA ASP A 331 -2.11 0.32 -42.54
C ASP A 331 -1.38 1.63 -42.26
N GLY A 332 -0.51 2.01 -43.19
CA GLY A 332 0.62 2.95 -43.08
C GLY A 332 0.38 4.30 -42.39
N PRO A 333 1.47 5.03 -42.07
CA PRO A 333 1.37 6.27 -41.30
C PRO A 333 0.64 7.35 -42.12
N PRO A 334 -0.35 8.06 -41.55
CA PRO A 334 -0.82 9.30 -42.15
C PRO A 334 0.28 10.36 -42.06
N SER A 335 0.45 11.08 -43.16
CA SER A 335 1.42 12.14 -43.35
C SER A 335 1.41 13.17 -42.22
N LYS A 336 2.62 13.58 -41.79
CA LYS A 336 2.83 14.73 -40.92
C LYS A 336 2.23 15.96 -41.59
N PHE A 337 1.07 16.42 -41.14
CA PHE A 337 0.65 17.80 -41.38
C PHE A 337 1.54 18.72 -40.55
N MET A 338 2.59 19.21 -41.24
CA MET A 338 3.46 20.27 -40.79
C MET A 338 2.59 21.51 -40.56
N ARG A 339 2.46 21.92 -39.29
CA ARG A 339 1.79 23.16 -38.91
C ARG A 339 2.66 24.32 -39.40
N GLY A 340 2.32 24.84 -40.58
CA GLY A 340 2.92 26.04 -41.15
C GLY A 340 2.67 27.23 -40.23
N TYR A 341 3.75 27.84 -39.76
CA TYR A 341 3.74 29.15 -39.13
C TYR A 341 3.33 30.19 -40.17
N GLY A 342 2.23 30.90 -39.91
CA GLY A 342 1.87 32.10 -40.64
C GLY A 342 2.89 33.20 -40.36
N GLY A 343 3.81 33.40 -41.29
CA GLY A 343 4.70 34.56 -41.37
C GLY A 343 4.20 35.51 -42.44
N ARG A 344 3.83 36.72 -42.02
CA ARG A 344 3.43 37.85 -42.88
C ARG A 344 4.52 38.19 -43.90
N GLY A 345 4.05 38.72 -45.03
CA GLY A 345 4.79 39.05 -46.24
C GLY A 345 5.96 40.03 -46.09
N GLY A 346 6.78 40.05 -47.14
CA GLY A 346 7.92 40.96 -47.26
C GLY A 346 8.81 40.59 -48.44
N ASN A 347 8.34 40.95 -49.64
CA ASN A 347 9.03 40.92 -50.92
C ASN A 347 10.34 41.72 -50.90
N PHE A 348 11.47 41.16 -51.36
CA PHE A 348 12.72 41.76 -51.93
C PHE A 348 13.74 40.59 -51.96
N GLY A 349 14.50 40.22 -53.01
CA GLY A 349 14.96 40.88 -54.21
C GLY A 349 16.48 40.67 -54.30
N GLY A 350 16.97 39.89 -55.29
CA GLY A 350 18.39 39.74 -55.66
C GLY A 350 19.20 38.74 -54.81
N GLY A 351 20.15 37.96 -55.30
CA GLY A 351 20.86 37.94 -56.58
C GLY A 351 22.28 37.40 -56.32
N PHE A 352 22.63 36.31 -57.01
CA PHE A 352 23.97 35.87 -57.44
C PHE A 352 25.22 35.94 -56.54
N ARG A 353 25.91 34.78 -56.53
CA ARG A 353 27.37 34.46 -56.52
C ARG A 353 27.65 33.45 -55.41
N GLY A 354 28.17 32.25 -55.65
CA GLY A 354 29.14 31.80 -56.66
C GLY A 354 30.41 31.38 -55.92
N GLY A 355 30.90 30.16 -56.14
CA GLY A 355 32.25 29.77 -55.72
C GLY A 355 32.40 28.35 -55.20
N TYR A 356 32.73 27.44 -56.11
CA TYR A 356 33.37 26.13 -55.86
C TYR A 356 34.77 26.28 -55.24
N SER A 357 35.13 25.40 -54.31
CA SER A 357 36.44 24.73 -54.14
C SER A 357 36.34 23.84 -52.89
N GLY A 358 36.72 22.56 -52.82
CA GLY A 358 37.57 21.71 -53.63
C GLY A 358 38.40 20.82 -52.69
N GLY A 359 38.25 19.48 -52.77
CA GLY A 359 39.16 18.43 -52.27
C GLY A 359 39.46 18.38 -50.75
N GLY A 360 39.68 17.25 -50.07
CA GLY A 360 40.01 15.89 -50.45
C GLY A 360 41.08 15.34 -49.48
N PHE A 361 40.91 14.08 -49.06
CA PHE A 361 41.92 13.09 -48.61
C PHE A 361 42.38 12.98 -47.13
N ARG A 362 41.97 11.81 -46.56
CA ARG A 362 42.74 10.68 -45.97
C ARG A 362 43.39 10.71 -44.56
N GLY A 363 43.21 9.55 -43.91
CA GLY A 363 44.11 8.91 -42.92
C GLY A 363 43.65 9.12 -41.48
N GLY A 364 43.28 8.12 -40.66
CA GLY A 364 43.87 6.78 -40.49
C GLY A 364 44.58 6.77 -39.13
N GLY A 365 44.15 5.91 -38.18
CA GLY A 365 44.81 5.80 -36.88
C GLY A 365 43.94 5.18 -35.79
N ASP A 366 43.87 3.85 -35.81
CA ASP A 366 43.38 3.00 -34.72
C ASP A 366 44.59 2.63 -33.82
N GLY A 367 44.37 2.43 -32.51
CA GLY A 367 45.38 1.85 -31.62
C GLY A 367 45.54 2.45 -30.22
N GLY A 368 44.91 1.79 -29.24
CA GLY A 368 45.55 1.38 -27.99
C GLY A 368 45.77 2.40 -26.87
N ARG A 369 44.97 2.30 -25.78
CA ARG A 369 45.38 2.77 -24.44
C ARG A 369 45.38 1.60 -23.46
N GLY A 370 46.60 1.22 -23.08
CA GLY A 370 46.91 0.26 -22.03
C GLY A 370 46.90 0.89 -20.63
N PHE A 371 46.76 -0.02 -19.68
CA PHE A 371 46.55 0.12 -18.25
C PHE A 371 47.60 0.94 -17.49
N GLY A 372 47.12 1.60 -16.43
CA GLY A 372 47.94 2.19 -15.39
C GLY A 372 48.29 1.21 -14.27
N PHE A 373 49.40 1.49 -13.60
CA PHE A 373 49.72 1.05 -12.24
C PHE A 373 50.61 2.11 -11.60
N GLY A 374 50.30 2.47 -10.36
CA GLY A 374 51.09 3.41 -9.57
C GLY A 374 50.47 3.61 -8.20
N GLY A 375 50.72 2.66 -7.30
CA GLY A 375 50.40 2.80 -5.87
C GLY A 375 51.43 3.68 -5.16
N TYR A 376 51.00 4.35 -4.09
CA TYR A 376 51.89 4.78 -3.01
C TYR A 376 51.16 4.71 -1.67
N ARG A 377 51.86 4.09 -0.72
CA ARG A 377 51.51 3.83 0.68
C ARG A 377 52.27 4.84 1.53
N GLY A 378 51.68 5.30 2.64
CA GLY A 378 52.42 5.64 3.86
C GLY A 378 52.42 7.11 4.27
N GLY A 379 51.94 7.36 5.49
CA GLY A 379 52.10 8.64 6.20
C GLY A 379 51.29 8.69 7.49
N ARG A 380 51.81 8.11 8.57
CA ARG A 380 51.37 8.35 9.96
C ARG A 380 51.76 9.77 10.39
N GLY A 381 50.89 10.42 11.16
CA GLY A 381 51.22 11.61 11.95
C GLY A 381 50.05 11.99 12.83
N GLY A 382 50.09 11.61 14.11
CA GLY A 382 49.08 11.99 15.09
C GLY A 382 49.35 13.36 15.70
N PHE A 383 48.29 14.00 16.22
CA PHE A 383 48.33 14.96 17.31
C PHE A 383 46.95 14.95 17.99
N GLY A 384 46.93 14.73 19.31
CA GLY A 384 45.76 14.98 20.14
C GLY A 384 45.78 16.40 20.72
N TYR A 385 44.62 16.93 21.11
CA TYR A 385 44.29 17.47 22.44
C TYR A 385 42.96 18.25 22.45
N ARG A 386 42.31 18.19 23.63
CA ARG A 386 41.18 19.01 24.16
C ARG A 386 39.77 18.71 23.59
N GLY A 387 38.73 18.40 24.36
CA GLY A 387 38.46 18.57 25.80
C GLY A 387 37.66 19.86 26.05
N GLY A 388 36.40 19.73 26.50
CA GLY A 388 35.63 20.82 27.09
C GLY A 388 34.11 20.75 26.91
N TYR A 389 33.44 20.35 28.01
CA TYR A 389 32.03 20.54 28.43
C TYR A 389 30.90 19.88 27.65
#